data_AF-A0AA97IQK0-F1
#
_entry.id   AF-A0AA97IQK0-F1
#
_cell.length_a   1.000
_cell.length_b   1.000
_cell.length_c   1.000
_cell.angle_alpha   90.00
_cell.angle_beta   90.00
_cell.angle_gamma   90.00
#
_symmetry.space_group_name_H-M   'P 1'
#
loop_
_entity.id
_entity.type
_entity.pdbx_description
1 polymer ?
#
loop_
_entity_poly.entity_id
_entity_poly.type
_entity_poly.pdbx_seq_one_letter_code
_entity_poly.pdbx_strand_id
1 'polypeptide(L)'
;MILQMGFDKWQQRYETVSNQPHSNEALWLLKDAKRRDAEEMLKGAPSGTFMIRARDAGHYALSIACNNIVQHCIIYETSTGFGFSAPYNIYSTLKSLVEHYANNSLEEHNDTLTTTLRWPVLYWKKNPQQVQMIQLQEEMDLEYEQAATLRLPPMMGSSAPIPTSRSREHDHVDGCGSLEAEAAPASISPSDFSTSQ
;
A
#
# COMPACT_ATOMS: atom_id res chain seq x y z
N MET A 1 12.58 -22.48 -24.59
CA MET A 1 12.06 -22.85 -23.26
C MET A 1 11.27 -21.69 -22.65
N ILE A 2 10.09 -21.38 -23.18
CA ILE A 2 9.15 -20.40 -22.58
C ILE A 2 8.22 -21.11 -21.60
N LEU A 3 7.91 -22.39 -21.86
CA LEU A 3 7.05 -23.24 -21.03
C LEU A 3 7.70 -23.59 -19.68
N GLN A 4 9.00 -23.91 -19.64
CA GLN A 4 9.71 -24.24 -18.40
C GLN A 4 9.78 -23.04 -17.45
N MET A 5 10.14 -21.85 -17.94
CA MET A 5 10.13 -20.62 -17.14
C MET A 5 8.73 -20.25 -16.64
N GLY A 6 7.68 -20.58 -17.40
CA GLY A 6 6.29 -20.43 -16.95
C GLY A 6 5.95 -21.38 -15.80
N PHE A 7 6.35 -22.66 -15.93
CA PHE A 7 6.16 -23.68 -14.90
C PHE A 7 6.95 -23.38 -13.63
N ASP A 8 8.23 -23.01 -13.73
CA ASP A 8 9.07 -22.67 -12.57
C ASP A 8 8.53 -21.43 -11.85
N LYS A 9 8.06 -20.41 -12.58
CA LYS A 9 7.41 -19.23 -11.97
C LYS A 9 6.08 -19.57 -11.31
N TRP A 10 5.30 -20.48 -11.88
CA TRP A 10 4.05 -20.95 -11.29
C TRP A 10 4.29 -21.80 -10.05
N GLN A 11 5.26 -22.70 -10.11
CA GLN A 11 5.65 -23.56 -9.00
C GLN A 11 6.22 -22.75 -7.85
N GLN A 12 7.11 -21.79 -8.13
CA GLN A 12 7.64 -20.88 -7.13
C GLN A 12 6.50 -20.06 -6.51
N ARG A 13 5.57 -19.50 -7.29
CA ARG A 13 4.40 -18.81 -6.71
C ARG A 13 3.55 -19.73 -5.84
N TYR A 14 3.28 -20.95 -6.30
CA TYR A 14 2.49 -21.92 -5.53
C TYR A 14 3.18 -22.30 -4.22
N GLU A 15 4.48 -22.55 -4.24
CA GLU A 15 5.28 -22.82 -3.06
C GLU A 15 5.34 -21.61 -2.13
N THR A 16 5.52 -20.39 -2.65
CA THR A 16 5.54 -19.17 -1.83
C THR A 16 4.19 -18.92 -1.17
N VAL A 17 3.09 -19.08 -1.89
CA VAL A 17 1.72 -18.95 -1.36
C VAL A 17 1.44 -20.05 -0.34
N SER A 18 1.78 -21.30 -0.63
CA SER A 18 1.52 -22.42 0.27
C SER A 18 2.39 -22.41 1.53
N ASN A 19 3.57 -21.78 1.50
CA ASN A 19 4.47 -21.67 2.64
C ASN A 19 4.26 -20.41 3.47
N GLN A 20 3.22 -19.61 3.18
CA GLN A 20 2.95 -18.45 4.02
C GLN A 20 2.41 -18.89 5.39
N PRO A 21 2.79 -18.21 6.49
CA PRO A 21 2.34 -18.58 7.83
C PRO A 21 0.82 -18.66 7.96
N HIS A 22 0.07 -17.83 7.24
CA HIS A 22 -1.39 -17.79 7.29
C HIS A 22 -2.07 -18.96 6.55
N SER A 23 -1.36 -19.73 5.72
CA SER A 23 -1.92 -20.95 5.12
C SER A 23 -2.01 -22.12 6.11
N ASN A 24 -1.36 -22.02 7.29
CA ASN A 24 -1.46 -22.99 8.37
C ASN A 24 -2.48 -22.53 9.42
N GLU A 25 -3.68 -23.13 9.39
CA GLU A 25 -4.78 -22.81 10.30
C GLU A 25 -4.38 -22.92 11.78
N ALA A 26 -3.50 -23.86 12.13
CA ALA A 26 -3.08 -24.06 13.51
C ALA A 26 -2.34 -22.86 14.10
N LEU A 27 -1.86 -21.91 13.28
CA LEU A 27 -1.15 -20.73 13.74
C LEU A 27 -2.08 -19.55 14.11
N TRP A 28 -3.34 -19.59 13.68
CA TRP A 28 -4.29 -18.49 13.89
C TRP A 28 -5.69 -18.93 14.35
N LEU A 29 -6.11 -20.18 14.16
CA LEU A 29 -7.41 -20.69 14.58
C LEU A 29 -7.35 -21.28 16.00
N LEU A 30 -7.75 -20.50 17.00
CA LEU A 30 -7.78 -20.92 18.40
C LEU A 30 -9.23 -21.02 18.87
N LYS A 31 -9.84 -22.19 18.69
CA LYS A 31 -11.26 -22.42 18.95
C LYS A 31 -11.65 -22.21 20.42
N ASP A 32 -10.75 -22.54 21.34
CA ASP A 32 -11.00 -22.45 22.79
C ASP A 32 -10.78 -21.05 23.37
N ALA A 33 -10.13 -20.15 22.62
CA ALA A 33 -9.81 -18.81 23.09
C ALA A 33 -11.06 -17.92 23.18
N LYS A 34 -11.22 -17.23 24.31
CA LYS A 34 -12.25 -16.22 24.51
C LYS A 34 -11.72 -14.84 24.14
N ARG A 35 -12.62 -13.84 24.19
CA ARG A 35 -12.27 -12.46 23.85
C ARG A 35 -11.09 -11.92 24.68
N ARG A 36 -11.12 -12.17 26.00
CA ARG A 36 -10.07 -11.73 26.93
C ARG A 36 -8.72 -12.36 26.58
N ASP A 37 -8.69 -13.66 26.31
CA ASP A 37 -7.46 -14.37 25.92
C ASP A 37 -6.86 -13.75 24.65
N ALA A 38 -7.71 -13.40 23.68
CA ALA A 38 -7.27 -12.73 22.45
C ALA A 38 -6.70 -11.33 22.71
N GLU A 39 -7.33 -10.54 23.58
CA GLU A 39 -6.83 -9.21 23.99
C GLU A 39 -5.46 -9.32 24.67
N GLU A 40 -5.26 -10.31 25.55
CA GLU A 40 -3.98 -10.57 26.21
C GLU A 40 -2.90 -11.06 25.24
N MET A 41 -3.25 -11.99 24.35
CA MET A 41 -2.32 -12.54 23.38
C MET A 41 -1.84 -11.48 22.39
N LEU A 42 -2.74 -10.62 21.91
CA LEU A 42 -2.45 -9.58 20.91
C LEU A 42 -1.92 -8.27 21.52
N LYS A 43 -1.84 -8.16 22.84
CA LYS A 43 -1.31 -6.97 23.51
C LYS A 43 0.14 -6.71 23.06
N GLY A 44 0.39 -5.49 22.56
CA GLY A 44 1.70 -5.07 22.05
C GLY A 44 2.13 -5.77 20.77
N ALA A 45 1.21 -6.46 20.08
CA ALA A 45 1.50 -7.07 18.79
C ALA A 45 1.59 -5.99 17.69
N PRO A 46 2.41 -6.21 16.65
CA PRO A 46 2.44 -5.33 15.50
C PRO A 46 1.10 -5.35 14.76
N SER A 47 0.78 -4.25 14.08
CA SER A 47 -0.42 -4.14 13.25
C SER A 47 -0.51 -5.29 12.24
N GLY A 48 -1.71 -5.85 12.08
CA GLY A 48 -1.98 -6.99 11.23
C GLY A 48 -1.76 -8.36 11.91
N THR A 49 -1.35 -8.39 13.19
CA THR A 49 -1.30 -9.65 13.94
C THR A 49 -2.71 -10.08 14.32
N PHE A 50 -3.07 -11.33 14.03
CA PHE A 50 -4.46 -11.77 14.14
C PHE A 50 -4.63 -13.21 14.64
N MET A 51 -5.85 -13.49 15.09
CA MET A 51 -6.36 -14.83 15.37
C MET A 51 -7.87 -14.91 15.12
N ILE A 52 -8.36 -16.10 14.81
CA ILE A 52 -9.78 -16.41 14.72
C ILE A 52 -10.15 -17.36 15.87
N ARG A 53 -11.23 -17.03 16.57
CA ARG A 53 -11.76 -17.80 17.69
C ARG A 53 -13.22 -18.18 17.47
N ALA A 54 -13.64 -19.30 18.04
CA ALA A 54 -15.03 -19.72 17.98
C ALA A 54 -15.89 -18.88 18.93
N ARG A 55 -17.18 -18.74 18.60
CA ARG A 55 -18.21 -18.20 19.49
C ARG A 55 -19.26 -19.29 19.75
N ASP A 56 -19.89 -19.22 20.92
CA ASP A 56 -20.79 -20.27 21.40
C ASP A 56 -22.08 -20.41 20.55
N ALA A 57 -22.35 -19.48 19.62
CA ALA A 57 -23.52 -19.45 18.72
C ALA A 57 -23.25 -19.94 17.27
N GLY A 58 -22.14 -20.66 17.03
CA GLY A 58 -21.83 -21.16 15.68
C GLY A 58 -21.29 -20.10 14.71
N HIS A 59 -20.80 -18.98 15.24
CA HIS A 59 -20.10 -17.96 14.47
C HIS A 59 -18.65 -17.86 14.93
N TYR A 60 -17.81 -17.22 14.13
CA TYR A 60 -16.42 -16.96 14.48
C TYR A 60 -16.21 -15.48 14.80
N ALA A 61 -15.10 -15.17 15.44
CA ALA A 61 -14.66 -13.79 15.60
C ALA A 61 -13.19 -13.68 15.20
N LEU A 62 -12.90 -12.76 14.29
CA LEU A 62 -11.56 -12.24 14.08
C LEU A 62 -11.19 -11.36 15.26
N SER A 63 -10.00 -11.53 15.80
CA SER A 63 -9.36 -10.60 16.74
C SER A 63 -8.03 -10.18 16.13
N ILE A 64 -7.79 -8.88 16.00
CA ILE A 64 -6.65 -8.33 15.25
C ILE A 64 -6.07 -7.12 15.97
N ALA A 65 -4.74 -7.03 16.03
CA ALA A 65 -4.03 -5.84 16.46
C ALA A 65 -3.92 -4.86 15.30
N CYS A 66 -4.37 -3.63 15.52
CA CYS A 66 -4.24 -2.54 14.55
C CYS A 66 -4.05 -1.23 15.33
N ASN A 67 -2.98 -0.50 15.02
CA ASN A 67 -2.66 0.79 15.65
C ASN A 67 -2.63 0.71 17.19
N ASN A 68 -2.00 -0.34 17.71
CA ASN A 68 -1.90 -0.65 19.15
C ASN A 68 -3.25 -0.96 19.86
N ILE A 69 -4.33 -1.13 19.11
CA ILE A 69 -5.65 -1.49 19.63
C ILE A 69 -6.01 -2.89 19.13
N VAL A 70 -6.55 -3.72 20.03
CA VAL A 70 -7.13 -5.01 19.64
C VAL A 70 -8.58 -4.79 19.23
N GLN A 71 -8.86 -5.06 17.97
CA GLN A 71 -10.19 -4.96 17.38
C GLN A 71 -10.77 -6.36 17.18
N HIS A 72 -12.11 -6.46 17.20
CA HIS A 72 -12.78 -7.74 17.01
C HIS A 72 -13.93 -7.60 16.01
N CYS A 73 -13.92 -8.45 14.98
CA CYS A 73 -14.95 -8.49 13.96
C CYS A 73 -15.65 -9.85 14.00
N ILE A 74 -16.97 -9.84 13.84
CA ILE A 74 -17.73 -11.09 13.71
C ILE A 74 -17.50 -11.64 12.30
N ILE A 75 -17.21 -12.93 12.22
CA ILE A 75 -17.23 -13.68 10.96
C ILE A 75 -18.51 -14.50 10.99
N TYR A 76 -19.43 -14.18 10.09
CA TYR A 76 -20.66 -14.92 9.91
C TYR A 76 -20.38 -16.20 9.14
N GLU A 77 -21.01 -17.28 9.58
CA GLU A 77 -21.09 -18.53 8.85
C GLU A 77 -22.52 -18.63 8.31
N THR A 78 -22.64 -18.66 6.98
CA THR A 78 -23.93 -18.75 6.27
C THR A 78 -23.94 -19.97 5.34
N SER A 79 -25.08 -20.26 4.73
CA SER A 79 -25.19 -21.29 3.69
C SER A 79 -24.34 -21.00 2.44
N THR A 80 -23.98 -19.74 2.20
CA THR A 80 -23.17 -19.31 1.04
C THR A 80 -21.67 -19.27 1.34
N GLY A 81 -21.28 -19.28 2.63
CA GLY A 81 -19.89 -19.26 3.05
C GLY A 81 -19.65 -18.42 4.31
N PHE A 82 -18.39 -18.10 4.55
CA PHE A 82 -17.89 -17.24 5.61
C PHE A 82 -17.72 -15.81 5.10
N GLY A 83 -17.88 -14.81 5.97
CA GLY A 83 -17.60 -13.40 5.66
C GLY A 83 -17.85 -12.46 6.83
N PHE A 84 -17.46 -11.19 6.68
CA PHE A 84 -17.65 -10.16 7.71
C PHE A 84 -19.02 -9.47 7.60
N SER A 85 -19.60 -9.43 6.40
CA SER A 85 -20.90 -8.80 6.13
C SER A 85 -21.56 -9.42 4.89
N ALA A 86 -22.89 -9.37 4.84
CA ALA A 86 -23.61 -9.65 3.61
C ALA A 86 -23.47 -8.45 2.63
N PRO A 87 -23.35 -8.67 1.30
CA PRO A 87 -23.45 -9.93 0.57
C PRO A 87 -22.13 -10.73 0.44
N TYR A 88 -21.05 -10.31 1.11
CA TYR A 88 -19.69 -10.85 0.95
C TYR A 88 -19.39 -12.13 1.75
N ASN A 89 -20.42 -12.88 2.15
CA ASN A 89 -20.28 -14.19 2.79
C ASN A 89 -20.05 -15.29 1.73
N ILE A 90 -18.94 -15.19 1.00
CA ILE A 90 -18.65 -15.97 -0.21
C ILE A 90 -17.50 -16.97 -0.04
N TYR A 91 -16.79 -16.93 1.09
CA TYR A 91 -15.62 -17.78 1.29
C TYR A 91 -16.05 -19.17 1.74
N SER A 92 -15.65 -20.21 1.03
CA SER A 92 -16.01 -21.60 1.37
C SER A 92 -15.45 -22.09 2.70
N THR A 93 -14.35 -21.49 3.18
CA THR A 93 -13.66 -21.87 4.42
C THR A 93 -13.09 -20.64 5.11
N LEU A 94 -12.81 -20.73 6.41
CA LEU A 94 -12.08 -19.68 7.13
C LEU A 94 -10.70 -19.44 6.53
N LYS A 95 -10.02 -20.49 6.06
CA LYS A 95 -8.72 -20.37 5.41
C LYS A 95 -8.78 -19.54 4.13
N SER A 96 -9.75 -19.77 3.26
CA SER A 96 -9.88 -18.98 2.03
C SER A 96 -10.22 -17.52 2.31
N LEU A 97 -10.99 -17.23 3.37
CA LEU A 97 -11.18 -15.87 3.88
C LEU A 97 -9.86 -15.27 4.34
N VAL A 98 -9.08 -16.00 5.14
CA VAL A 98 -7.79 -15.52 5.67
C VAL A 98 -6.77 -15.25 4.55
N GLU A 99 -6.63 -16.16 3.60
CA GLU A 99 -5.71 -16.01 2.45
C GLU A 99 -6.08 -14.82 1.57
N HIS A 100 -7.38 -14.52 1.44
CA HIS A 100 -7.84 -13.32 0.75
C HIS A 100 -7.42 -12.05 1.49
N TYR A 101 -7.78 -11.92 2.77
CA TYR A 101 -7.47 -10.72 3.57
C TYR A 101 -6.01 -10.64 4.04
N ALA A 102 -5.18 -11.64 3.74
CA ALA A 102 -3.72 -11.52 3.89
C ALA A 102 -3.13 -10.48 2.90
N ASN A 103 -3.78 -10.30 1.75
CA ASN A 103 -3.32 -9.42 0.67
C ASN A 103 -4.29 -8.25 0.39
N ASN A 104 -5.50 -8.26 0.96
CA ASN A 104 -6.52 -7.24 0.77
C ASN A 104 -6.84 -6.57 2.10
N SER A 105 -6.91 -5.23 2.11
CA SER A 105 -7.18 -4.46 3.33
C SER A 105 -8.59 -4.72 3.85
N LEU A 106 -8.75 -4.71 5.17
CA LEU A 106 -10.06 -4.85 5.83
C LEU A 106 -10.84 -3.53 5.87
N GLU A 107 -10.27 -2.43 5.38
CA GLU A 107 -10.90 -1.10 5.32
C GLU A 107 -12.25 -1.10 4.62
N GLU A 108 -12.44 -1.96 3.61
CA GLU A 108 -13.73 -2.12 2.91
C GLU A 108 -14.89 -2.54 3.81
N HIS A 109 -14.59 -3.05 5.00
CA HIS A 109 -15.57 -3.50 5.98
C HIS A 109 -15.53 -2.69 7.27
N ASN A 110 -14.40 -2.06 7.56
CA ASN A 110 -14.22 -1.24 8.74
C ASN A 110 -13.07 -0.25 8.51
N ASP A 111 -13.39 1.04 8.37
CA ASP A 111 -12.43 2.13 8.15
C ASP A 111 -11.34 2.19 9.24
N THR A 112 -11.57 1.60 10.43
CA THR A 112 -10.56 1.55 11.50
C THR A 112 -9.57 0.40 11.36
N LEU A 113 -9.76 -0.52 10.41
CA LEU A 113 -8.88 -1.66 10.14
C LEU A 113 -8.03 -1.42 8.91
N THR A 114 -7.14 -0.43 9.01
CA THR A 114 -6.18 -0.08 7.96
C THR A 114 -5.00 -1.06 7.87
N THR A 115 -5.31 -2.35 7.82
CA THR A 115 -4.31 -3.42 7.85
C THR A 115 -4.86 -4.71 7.23
N THR A 116 -3.96 -5.63 6.91
CA THR A 116 -4.25 -6.97 6.38
C THR A 116 -4.03 -8.04 7.45
N LEU A 117 -4.46 -9.28 7.19
CA LEU A 117 -4.20 -10.44 8.04
C LEU A 117 -2.76 -10.94 7.88
N ARG A 118 -1.84 -10.17 8.44
CA ARG A 118 -0.42 -10.28 8.14
C ARG A 118 0.28 -11.38 8.93
N TRP A 119 0.07 -11.41 10.25
CA TRP A 119 0.81 -12.30 11.15
C TRP A 119 -0.14 -13.18 11.95
N PRO A 120 -0.17 -14.50 11.71
CA PRO A 120 -0.83 -15.43 12.62
C PRO A 120 -0.27 -15.29 14.03
N VAL A 121 -1.14 -15.22 15.05
CA VAL A 121 -0.71 -14.92 16.43
C VAL A 121 0.38 -15.87 16.93
N LEU A 122 0.29 -17.18 16.64
CA LEU A 122 1.29 -18.15 17.10
C LEU A 122 2.59 -18.07 16.30
N TYR A 123 2.54 -17.60 15.05
CA TYR A 123 3.75 -17.36 14.27
C TYR A 123 4.54 -16.19 14.86
N TRP A 124 3.87 -15.08 15.15
CA TRP A 124 4.50 -13.92 15.77
C TRP A 124 5.06 -14.25 17.16
N LYS A 125 4.30 -14.96 18.01
CA LYS A 125 4.78 -15.38 19.33
C LYS A 125 6.03 -16.26 19.28
N LYS A 126 6.17 -17.10 18.25
CA LYS A 126 7.35 -17.97 18.07
C LYS A 126 8.54 -17.23 17.44
N ASN A 127 8.29 -16.22 16.62
CA ASN A 127 9.32 -15.54 15.82
C ASN A 127 9.29 -13.99 15.98
N PRO A 128 9.30 -13.44 17.21
CA PRO A 128 9.10 -11.99 17.40
C PRO A 128 10.23 -11.16 16.78
N GLN A 129 11.48 -11.62 16.88
CA GLN A 129 12.64 -10.94 16.30
C GLN A 129 12.59 -10.92 14.77
N GLN A 130 12.14 -12.01 14.15
CA GLN A 130 12.00 -12.09 12.70
C GLN A 130 10.93 -11.12 12.19
N VAL A 131 9.76 -11.09 12.84
CA VAL A 131 8.69 -10.14 12.49
C VAL A 131 9.18 -8.71 12.63
N GLN A 132 9.90 -8.40 13.71
CA GLN A 132 10.48 -7.07 13.93
C GLN A 132 11.50 -6.69 12.85
N MET A 133 12.38 -7.61 12.46
CA MET A 133 13.32 -7.41 11.34
C MET A 133 12.59 -7.14 10.02
N ILE A 134 11.51 -7.88 9.73
CA ILE A 134 10.73 -7.67 8.50
C ILE A 134 10.10 -6.27 8.50
N GLN A 135 9.52 -5.83 9.62
CA GLN A 135 8.94 -4.50 9.73
C GLN A 135 9.99 -3.40 9.54
N LEU A 136 11.15 -3.53 10.17
CA LEU A 136 12.25 -2.57 10.02
C LEU A 136 12.79 -2.52 8.59
N GLN A 137 12.87 -3.67 7.92
CA GLN A 137 13.27 -3.73 6.51
C GLN A 137 12.28 -2.99 5.62
N GLU A 138 10.98 -3.16 5.84
CA GLU A 138 9.94 -2.46 5.08
C GLU A 138 9.94 -0.95 5.33
N GLU A 139 10.14 -0.52 6.57
CA GLU A 139 10.31 0.90 6.89
C GLU A 139 11.53 1.49 6.17
N MET A 140 12.65 0.77 6.17
CA MET A 140 13.87 1.18 5.45
C MET A 140 13.66 1.21 3.93
N ASP A 141 12.95 0.23 3.35
CA ASP A 141 12.67 0.18 1.92
C ASP A 141 11.76 1.36 1.50
N LEU A 142 10.75 1.68 2.29
CA LEU A 142 9.89 2.86 2.08
C LEU A 142 10.70 4.16 2.17
N GLU A 143 11.61 4.28 3.14
CA GLU A 143 12.49 5.45 3.27
C GLU A 143 13.41 5.58 2.04
N TYR A 144 13.99 4.48 1.57
CA TYR A 144 14.83 4.46 0.38
C TYR A 144 14.07 4.90 -0.88
N GLU A 145 12.85 4.41 -1.09
CA GLU A 145 12.00 4.80 -2.22
C GLU A 145 11.59 6.28 -2.17
N GLN A 146 11.27 6.80 -0.98
CA GLN A 146 11.00 8.23 -0.79
C GLN A 146 12.24 9.07 -1.09
N ALA A 147 13.41 8.67 -0.59
CA ALA A 147 14.68 9.34 -0.86
C ALA A 147 15.05 9.29 -2.36
N ALA A 148 14.75 8.20 -3.05
CA ALA A 148 14.94 8.06 -4.49
C ALA A 148 14.02 9.00 -5.29
N THR A 149 12.77 9.18 -4.84
CA THR A 149 11.78 10.09 -5.47
C THR A 149 12.15 11.57 -5.29
N LEU A 150 12.77 11.93 -4.16
CA LEU A 150 13.23 13.30 -3.88
C LEU A 150 14.54 13.68 -4.58
N ARG A 151 15.33 12.70 -5.04
CA ARG A 151 16.51 12.95 -5.87
C ARG A 151 16.04 13.28 -7.30
N LEU A 152 15.94 14.58 -7.61
CA LEU A 152 15.75 15.08 -8.99
C LEU A 152 16.64 14.29 -9.98
N PRO A 153 16.17 13.97 -11.20
CA PRO A 153 17.06 13.42 -12.21
C PRO A 153 18.22 14.40 -12.44
N PRO A 154 19.44 13.93 -12.74
CA PRO A 154 20.51 14.83 -13.11
C PRO A 154 20.02 15.60 -14.34
N MET A 155 19.84 16.91 -14.18
CA MET A 155 19.60 17.82 -15.29
C MET A 155 20.77 17.60 -16.24
N MET A 156 20.55 16.89 -17.36
CA MET A 156 21.52 16.90 -18.45
C MET A 156 21.67 18.37 -18.82
N GLY A 157 22.85 18.93 -18.55
CA GLY A 157 23.15 20.31 -18.84
C GLY A 157 22.75 20.60 -20.26
N SER A 158 21.71 21.43 -20.43
CA SER A 158 21.38 21.99 -21.73
C SER A 158 22.53 22.93 -22.08
N SER A 159 23.52 22.42 -22.81
CA SER A 159 24.51 23.25 -23.48
C SER A 159 23.76 24.17 -24.44
N ALA A 160 23.44 25.38 -23.97
CA ALA A 160 23.06 26.47 -24.84
C ALA A 160 24.21 26.69 -25.83
N PRO A 161 23.96 26.74 -27.15
CA PRO A 161 25.02 26.99 -28.10
C PRO A 161 25.55 28.42 -27.91
N ILE A 162 26.86 28.52 -27.74
CA ILE A 162 27.61 29.79 -27.71
C ILE A 162 27.45 30.44 -29.09
N PRO A 163 27.04 31.72 -29.19
CA PRO A 163 27.08 32.44 -30.47
C PRO A 163 28.55 32.71 -30.80
N THR A 164 29.10 32.04 -31.81
CA THR A 164 30.44 32.33 -32.31
C THR A 164 30.41 33.65 -33.07
N SER A 165 31.01 34.68 -32.49
CA SER A 165 31.38 35.92 -33.17
C SER A 165 32.45 35.63 -34.24
N ARG A 166 32.06 35.60 -35.51
CA ARG A 166 32.99 35.57 -36.66
C ARG A 166 33.20 37.00 -37.15
N SER A 167 34.43 37.49 -37.01
CA SER A 167 34.84 38.80 -37.51
C SER A 167 35.15 38.78 -39.01
N ARG A 168 34.72 39.87 -39.66
CA ARG A 168 35.23 40.55 -40.87
C ARG A 168 35.12 39.85 -42.22
N GLU A 169 34.43 40.52 -43.15
CA GLU A 169 35.02 41.15 -44.36
C GLU A 169 34.11 42.26 -44.92
N HIS A 170 34.74 43.19 -45.66
CA HIS A 170 34.28 44.43 -46.31
C HIS A 170 33.01 44.25 -47.20
N ASP A 171 32.19 45.24 -47.59
CA ASP A 171 32.43 46.62 -48.04
C ASP A 171 31.10 47.42 -48.17
N HIS A 172 31.21 48.75 -48.06
CA HIS A 172 30.50 49.84 -48.77
C HIS A 172 28.94 50.01 -48.86
N VAL A 173 28.53 51.17 -48.27
CA VAL A 173 27.55 52.25 -48.62
C VAL A 173 26.04 52.07 -48.83
N ASP A 174 25.37 53.17 -48.43
CA ASP A 174 23.99 53.65 -48.61
C ASP A 174 22.89 52.95 -47.78
N GLY A 175 21.97 53.63 -47.09
CA GLY A 175 21.67 55.05 -46.95
C GLY A 175 20.37 55.20 -46.15
N CYS A 176 20.21 56.38 -45.53
CA CYS A 176 19.00 57.10 -45.16
C CYS A 176 17.67 56.35 -44.85
N GLY A 177 17.06 56.65 -43.70
CA GLY A 177 15.60 56.51 -43.57
C GLY A 177 15.07 56.43 -42.15
N SER A 178 14.33 57.45 -41.74
CA SER A 178 13.74 57.73 -40.43
C SER A 178 12.51 56.88 -40.05
N LEU A 179 11.87 57.27 -38.94
CA LEU A 179 10.45 57.14 -38.54
C LEU A 179 10.21 56.05 -37.46
N GLU A 180 10.09 56.39 -36.17
CA GLU A 180 8.96 57.02 -35.46
C GLU A 180 7.87 56.04 -34.98
N ALA A 181 7.54 56.17 -33.68
CA ALA A 181 6.26 55.90 -33.02
C ALA A 181 5.80 54.41 -32.97
N GLU A 182 5.00 53.92 -32.02
CA GLU A 182 3.99 54.56 -31.17
C GLU A 182 3.57 53.54 -30.06
N ALA A 183 2.76 54.01 -29.11
CA ALA A 183 2.54 53.48 -27.78
C ALA A 183 1.62 52.23 -27.64
N ALA A 184 1.41 51.87 -26.37
CA ALA A 184 0.60 50.78 -25.78
C ALA A 184 -0.92 50.84 -26.13
N PRO A 185 -1.79 49.91 -25.66
CA PRO A 185 -2.28 50.01 -24.28
C PRO A 185 -2.64 48.68 -23.55
N ALA A 186 -2.88 48.85 -22.25
CA ALA A 186 -3.31 47.89 -21.24
C ALA A 186 -4.68 47.23 -21.48
N SER A 187 -5.00 46.18 -20.70
CA SER A 187 -6.28 46.10 -19.95
C SER A 187 -6.43 44.86 -19.02
N ILE A 188 -6.41 45.16 -17.70
CA ILE A 188 -7.34 44.78 -16.60
C ILE A 188 -7.82 43.33 -16.31
N SER A 189 -7.58 42.94 -15.04
CA SER A 189 -8.22 41.93 -14.13
C SER A 189 -9.74 42.18 -13.88
N PRO A 190 -10.50 41.54 -12.93
CA PRO A 190 -10.22 40.55 -11.84
C PRO A 190 -11.22 39.34 -11.78
N SER A 191 -10.91 38.20 -11.15
CA SER A 191 -11.00 37.76 -9.71
C SER A 191 -12.40 37.63 -9.07
N ASP A 192 -12.50 36.58 -8.24
CA ASP A 192 -13.47 36.22 -7.19
C ASP A 192 -14.71 35.37 -7.52
N PHE A 193 -14.68 34.12 -7.07
CA PHE A 193 -15.88 33.33 -6.74
C PHE A 193 -15.78 32.84 -5.29
N SER A 194 -16.81 33.21 -4.52
CA SER A 194 -16.95 33.00 -3.09
C SER A 194 -17.89 31.81 -2.79
N THR A 195 -17.46 31.03 -1.80
CA THR A 195 -18.12 30.18 -0.79
C THR A 195 -19.64 29.97 -0.76
N SER A 196 -19.97 28.75 -0.31
CA SER A 196 -21.11 28.30 0.51
C SER A 196 -22.43 27.93 -0.18
N GLN A 197 -22.75 26.64 -0.11
CA GLN A 197 -23.74 26.09 0.83
C GLN A 197 -23.49 24.60 1.07
#